data_AF-A8FU57-F1
#
_entry.id   AF-A8FU57-F1
#
_cell.length_a   1.000
_cell.length_b   1.000
_cell.length_c   1.000
_cell.angle_alpha   90.00
_cell.angle_beta   90.00
_cell.angle_gamma   90.00
#
_symmetry.space_group_name_H-M   'P 1'
#
loop_
_entity.id
_entity.type
_entity.pdbx_description
1 polymer ?
#
loop_
_entity_poly.entity_id
_entity_poly.type
_entity_poly.pdbx_seq_one_letter_code
_entity_poly.pdbx_strand_id
1 'polypeptide(L)' 'MYNGAEAVEHINKKYEYFSDDIKSTEDFIKYSATKSKMSGKFYKIHCGNKSPVKSRDWLLTELEAYRKSQK' A
#
# COMPACT_ATOMS: atom_id res chain seq x y z
N MET A 1 4.97 -14.93 -5.07
CA MET A 1 5.04 -13.47 -5.22
C MET A 1 3.81 -13.07 -6.02
N TYR A 2 3.09 -12.03 -5.61
CA TYR A 2 2.01 -11.49 -6.42
C TYR A 2 2.58 -10.52 -7.44
N ASN A 3 2.10 -10.59 -8.67
CA ASN A 3 2.42 -9.58 -9.68
C ASN A 3 1.69 -8.26 -9.36
N GLY A 4 1.97 -7.21 -10.14
CA GLY A 4 1.39 -5.89 -9.90
C GLY A 4 -0.15 -5.87 -9.96
N ALA A 5 -0.76 -6.61 -10.90
CA ALA A 5 -2.20 -6.67 -11.05
C ALA A 5 -2.86 -7.39 -9.86
N GLU A 6 -2.29 -8.52 -9.43
CA GLU A 6 -2.75 -9.26 -8.25
C GLU A 6 -2.61 -8.42 -6.96
N ALA A 7 -1.54 -7.62 -6.85
CA ALA A 7 -1.35 -6.72 -5.73
C ALA A 7 -2.43 -5.62 -5.68
N VAL A 8 -2.78 -5.05 -6.84
CA VAL A 8 -3.87 -4.06 -6.96
C VAL A 8 -5.21 -4.68 -6.58
N GLU A 9 -5.54 -5.86 -7.11
CA GLU A 9 -6.78 -6.56 -6.76
C GLU A 9 -6.87 -6.83 -5.24
N HIS A 10 -5.77 -7.30 -4.65
CA HIS A 10 -5.70 -7.57 -3.21
C HIS A 10 -5.88 -6.30 -2.36
N ILE A 11 -5.26 -5.19 -2.76
CA ILE A 11 -5.40 -3.91 -2.05
C ILE A 11 -6.83 -3.34 -2.22
N ASN A 12 -7.46 -3.51 -3.38
CA ASN A 12 -8.83 -3.06 -3.61
C ASN A 12 -9.84 -3.80 -2.74
N LYS A 13 -9.73 -5.13 -2.62
CA LYS A 13 -10.57 -5.91 -1.69
C LYS A 13 -10.41 -5.44 -0.25
N LYS A 14 -9.19 -5.03 0.14
CA LYS A 14 -8.91 -4.47 1.46
C LYS A 14 -9.55 -3.08 1.62
N TYR A 15 -9.46 -2.24 0.59
CA TYR A 15 -10.09 -0.93 0.58
C TYR A 15 -11.59 -1.03 0.76
N GLU A 16 -12.27 -1.91 0.02
CA GLU A 16 -13.72 -2.14 0.17
C GLU A 16 -14.08 -2.57 1.61
N TYR A 17 -13.25 -3.40 2.24
CA TYR A 17 -13.48 -3.85 3.60
C TYR A 17 -13.29 -2.73 4.66
N PHE A 18 -12.45 -1.74 4.39
CA PHE A 18 -12.11 -0.66 5.33
C PHE A 18 -12.65 0.70 4.88
N SER A 19 -13.55 0.76 3.89
CA SER A 19 -13.99 2.02 3.27
C SER A 19 -14.54 3.01 4.29
N ASP A 20 -15.28 2.50 5.29
CA ASP A 20 -15.88 3.33 6.33
C ASP A 20 -14.85 3.89 7.32
N ASP A 21 -13.74 3.19 7.52
CA ASP A 21 -12.63 3.58 8.42
C ASP A 21 -11.61 4.51 7.76
N ILE A 22 -11.62 4.60 6.42
CA ILE A 22 -10.64 5.37 5.65
C ILE A 22 -11.09 6.81 5.52
N LYS A 23 -10.42 7.73 6.22
CA LYS A 23 -10.69 9.18 6.16
C LYS A 23 -9.59 9.97 5.44
N SER A 24 -8.47 9.33 5.14
CA SER A 24 -7.30 9.92 4.48
C SER A 24 -6.57 8.88 3.61
N THR A 25 -5.69 9.35 2.72
CA THR A 25 -4.83 8.45 1.95
C THR A 25 -3.89 7.67 2.87
N GLU A 26 -3.46 8.27 3.97
CA GLU A 26 -2.65 7.64 5.01
C GLU A 26 -3.41 6.51 5.72
N ASP A 27 -4.72 6.67 5.97
CA ASP A 27 -5.58 5.60 6.48
C ASP A 27 -5.70 4.46 5.48
N PHE A 28 -5.86 4.75 4.19
CA PHE A 28 -5.83 3.74 3.14
C PHE A 28 -4.52 2.93 3.18
N ILE A 29 -3.36 3.61 3.25
CA ILE A 29 -2.05 2.93 3.32
C ILE A 29 -1.95 2.07 4.60
N LYS A 30 -2.43 2.60 5.73
CA LYS A 30 -2.41 1.94 7.03
C LYS A 30 -3.27 0.67 7.03
N TYR A 31 -4.53 0.76 6.61
CA TYR A 31 -5.49 -0.34 6.72
C TYR A 31 -5.40 -1.34 5.56
N SER A 32 -5.13 -0.87 4.35
CA SER A 32 -5.21 -1.71 3.16
C SER A 32 -3.86 -2.23 2.66
N ALA A 33 -2.78 -1.45 2.84
CA ALA A 33 -1.51 -1.71 2.14
C ALA A 33 -0.30 -1.95 3.06
N THR A 34 -0.45 -1.97 4.39
CA THR A 34 0.69 -2.12 5.31
C THR A 34 1.04 -3.59 5.59
N LYS A 35 0.07 -4.40 6.00
CA LYS A 35 0.29 -5.79 6.44
C LYS A 35 -0.98 -6.63 6.33
N SER A 36 -0.81 -7.95 6.30
CA SER A 36 -1.94 -8.87 6.36
C SER A 36 -2.62 -8.82 7.72
N LYS A 37 -3.94 -8.57 7.73
CA LYS A 37 -4.77 -8.70 8.94
C LYS A 37 -4.79 -10.13 9.48
N MET A 38 -4.69 -11.14 8.61
CA MET A 38 -4.76 -12.55 8.99
C MET A 38 -3.45 -13.07 9.59
N SER A 39 -2.30 -12.70 9.01
CA SER A 39 -0.99 -13.25 9.41
C SER A 39 -0.06 -12.24 10.09
N GLY A 40 -0.41 -10.96 10.12
CA GLY A 40 0.42 -9.89 10.68
C GLY A 40 1.67 -9.53 9.84
N LYS A 41 1.97 -10.29 8.78
CA LYS A 41 3.17 -10.08 7.95
C LYS A 41 3.07 -8.80 7.13
N PHE A 42 4.12 -7.99 7.16
CA PHE A 42 4.23 -6.75 6.38
C PHE A 42 4.37 -7.05 4.88
N TYR A 43 3.66 -6.27 4.07
CA TYR A 43 3.81 -6.32 2.62
C TYR A 43 5.10 -5.62 2.19
N LYS A 44 5.69 -6.11 1.09
CA LYS A 44 6.93 -5.58 0.54
C LYS A 44 6.78 -5.30 -0.95
N ILE A 45 7.32 -4.17 -1.37
CA ILE A 45 7.43 -3.78 -2.78
C ILE A 45 8.82 -4.18 -3.27
N HIS A 46 8.85 -4.77 -4.46
CA HIS A 46 10.07 -5.25 -5.11
C HIS A 46 10.26 -4.45 -6.40
N CYS A 47 11.34 -3.68 -6.50
CA CYS A 47 11.63 -2.83 -7.65
C CYS A 47 12.93 -3.29 -8.32
N GLY A 48 12.82 -4.15 -9.34
CA GLY A 48 13.98 -4.69 -10.06
C GLY A 48 15.02 -5.29 -9.11
N ASN A 49 16.26 -4.83 -9.22
CA ASN A 49 17.39 -5.31 -8.40
C ASN A 49 17.54 -4.58 -7.04
N LYS A 50 16.59 -3.71 -6.66
CA LYS A 50 16.65 -3.01 -5.37
C LYS A 50 16.17 -3.93 -4.24
N SER A 51 16.74 -3.72 -3.05
CA SER A 51 16.28 -4.40 -1.84
C SER A 51 14.79 -4.17 -1.59
N PRO A 52 14.01 -5.21 -1.23
CA PRO A 52 12.58 -5.06 -0.97
C PRO A 52 12.32 -4.09 0.18
N VAL A 53 11.42 -3.14 -0.04
CA VAL A 53 11.01 -2.14 0.95
C VAL A 53 9.62 -2.44 1.47
N LYS A 54 9.29 -2.02 2.71
CA LYS A 54 7.93 -2.16 3.21
C LYS A 54 6.97 -1.34 2.37
N SER A 55 5.81 -1.91 2.07
CA SER A 55 4.80 -1.27 1.22
C SER A 55 4.31 0.06 1.77
N ARG A 56 4.12 0.15 3.09
CA ARG A 56 3.75 1.40 3.76
C ARG A 56 4.75 2.52 3.48
N ASP A 57 6.03 2.24 3.69
CA ASP A 57 7.08 3.25 3.61
C ASP A 57 7.25 3.72 2.16
N TRP A 58 7.19 2.78 1.20
CA TRP A 58 7.18 3.11 -0.23
C TRP A 58 5.98 3.98 -0.64
N LEU A 59 4.76 3.59 -0.26
CA LEU A 59 3.54 4.33 -0.62
C LEU A 59 3.48 5.73 -0.02
N LEU A 60 4.01 5.93 1.20
CA LEU A 60 4.09 7.26 1.81
C LEU A 60 5.05 8.17 1.04
N THR A 61 6.21 7.66 0.63
CA THR A 61 7.15 8.40 -0.22
C THR A 61 6.53 8.78 -1.56
N GLU A 62 5.84 7.84 -2.22
CA GLU A 62 5.15 8.13 -3.49
C GLU A 62 4.00 9.13 -3.31
N LEU A 63 3.27 9.07 -2.21
CA LEU A 63 2.22 10.04 -1.88
C LEU A 63 2.77 11.46 -1.71
N GLU A 64 3.89 11.61 -1.01
CA GLU A 64 4.57 12.91 -0.87
C GLU A 64 5.05 13.44 -2.22
N ALA A 65 5.64 12.58 -3.06
CA ALA A 65 6.09 12.94 -4.41
C ALA A 65 4.90 13.37 -5.29
N TYR A 66 3.80 12.60 -5.27
CA TYR A 66 2.57 12.91 -5.97
C TYR A 66 2.04 14.29 -5.55
N ARG A 67 1.87 14.55 -4.25
CA ARG A 67 1.38 15.84 -3.73
C ARG A 67 2.28 17.02 -4.11
N LYS A 68 3.60 16.83 -4.21
CA LYS A 68 4.54 17.86 -4.69
C LYS A 68 4.38 18.13 -6.19
N SER A 69 4.05 17.12 -6.98
CA SER A 69 3.82 17.24 -8.44
C SER A 69 2.45 17.83 -8.82
N GLN A 70 1.50 17.87 -7.88
CA GLN A 70 0.18 18.47 -8.07
C GLN A 70 0.14 19.96 -7.70
N LYS A 71 1.30 20.56 -7.38
CA LYS A 71 1.48 22.01 -7.27
C LYS A 71 1.93 22.59 -8.60
#